data_AF-A0A9P8E777-F1
#
_entry.id   AF-A0A9P8E777-F1
#
_cell.length_a   1.000
_cell.length_b   1.000
_cell.length_c   1.000
_cell.angle_alpha   90.00
_cell.angle_beta   90.00
_cell.angle_gamma   90.00
#
_symmetry.space_group_name_H-M   'P 1'
#
loop_
_entity.id
_entity.type
_entity.pdbx_description
1 polymer ?
#
loop_
_entity_poly.entity_id
_entity_poly.type
_entity_poly.pdbx_seq_one_letter_code
_entity_poly.pdbx_strand_id
1 'polypeptide(L)'
;MHLKEAFIPVTHYDIIDRLNGQYDRLLASGDYYPFTYPFGTLGATVVILYLLVDHRSRPWLRKARFAAWAFITVFAIWNIRSFRARNPAAAFGVGLISAWSILWCGMMLVINDVQQDFSRIERKESQLDLISASAPPQTAESNGHATGTAFQSGSTLHSRTSKVGTTQTPPQRTGTLAWQGYPSAPFVERLDWVADIFANFRGMGWNWRISGLPSPPLWVQAQLSGNSGTPPPEEDEKKTLVSRTGVHRYHDKSSLLKANLWIVCRDIVVLDVLKTLLSHDAYFWDGNVAATPNYLPASLQTSPVAVRSARLLLSLTAVYTALQAIFALGPLFFVGMIGPRYIGVRGEPWMYYDSFGSFSNVLDKGLAGWWGGWWHQTFRYAFEAPASKLMEVLEINPRSATGKFLSLSIAFALSGMLHACGSYTQLGHTYPLSGPFLFFISQIGGISAQLALTSLLRRLGVVQRSPRWLQRTTNFVYVHAWFYYTAPLLCDDFARGGIWLFEPLPVSPLRGLGLGGKGDGFWCWWGGVIWWHKGDRWWNTGFAL
;
A
#
# COMPACT_ATOMS: atom_id res chain seq x y z
N MET A 1 -45.32 -8.55 -20.93
CA MET A 1 -45.01 -7.19 -20.43
C MET A 1 -45.38 -7.15 -18.95
N HIS A 2 -44.53 -7.71 -18.08
CA HIS A 2 -44.71 -7.57 -16.63
C HIS A 2 -43.82 -6.42 -16.18
N LEU A 3 -44.45 -5.31 -15.80
CA LEU A 3 -43.83 -4.27 -15.01
C LEU A 3 -43.35 -4.92 -13.70
N LYS A 4 -42.06 -5.24 -13.61
CA LYS A 4 -41.42 -5.47 -12.31
C LYS A 4 -41.57 -4.15 -11.56
N GLU A 5 -42.41 -4.12 -10.53
CA GLU A 5 -42.36 -3.07 -9.53
C GLU A 5 -40.90 -2.90 -9.13
N ALA A 6 -40.34 -1.73 -9.41
CA ALA A 6 -39.00 -1.39 -8.96
C ALA A 6 -39.06 -1.34 -7.44
N PHE A 7 -38.60 -2.41 -6.77
CA PHE A 7 -38.50 -2.46 -5.32
C PHE A 7 -37.68 -1.26 -4.85
N ILE A 8 -38.34 -0.29 -4.23
CA ILE A 8 -37.68 0.86 -3.63
C ILE A 8 -37.04 0.35 -2.34
N PRO A 9 -35.71 0.38 -2.21
CA PRO A 9 -35.05 -0.13 -1.01
C PRO A 9 -35.50 0.68 0.20
N VAL A 10 -35.94 -0.02 1.23
CA VAL A 10 -36.37 0.56 2.50
C VAL A 10 -35.19 0.69 3.45
N THR A 11 -34.21 -0.21 3.32
CA THR A 11 -32.99 -0.25 4.14
C THR A 11 -31.76 -0.59 3.29
N HIS A 12 -30.57 -0.34 3.82
CA HIS A 12 -29.33 -0.76 3.17
C HIS A 12 -29.16 -2.30 3.18
N TYR A 13 -29.81 -3.03 4.10
CA TYR A 13 -29.85 -4.49 4.10
C TYR A 13 -30.56 -5.04 2.87
N ASP A 14 -31.61 -4.37 2.37
CA ASP A 14 -32.28 -4.76 1.13
C ASP A 14 -31.31 -4.73 -0.07
N ILE A 15 -30.38 -3.77 -0.07
CA ILE A 15 -29.35 -3.68 -1.10
C ILE A 15 -28.31 -4.80 -0.93
N ILE A 16 -27.90 -5.08 0.31
CA ILE A 16 -26.98 -6.20 0.60
C ILE A 16 -27.60 -7.52 0.10
N ASP A 17 -28.87 -7.78 0.38
CA ASP A 17 -29.57 -8.99 -0.07
C ASP A 17 -29.71 -9.04 -1.59
N ARG A 18 -29.98 -7.90 -2.24
CA ARG A 18 -30.00 -7.79 -3.70
C ARG A 18 -28.65 -8.12 -4.32
N LEU A 19 -27.55 -7.63 -3.74
CA LEU A 19 -26.18 -7.91 -4.20
C LEU A 19 -25.80 -9.36 -3.94
N ASN A 20 -26.17 -9.93 -2.80
CA ASN A 20 -26.00 -11.35 -2.49
C ASN A 20 -26.73 -12.24 -3.51
N GLY A 21 -28.00 -11.94 -3.80
CA GLY A 21 -28.75 -12.66 -4.83
C GLY A 21 -28.23 -12.43 -6.25
N GLN A 22 -27.52 -11.32 -6.51
CA GLN A 22 -26.79 -11.14 -7.77
C GLN A 22 -25.54 -12.03 -7.82
N TYR A 23 -24.77 -12.11 -6.74
CA TYR A 23 -23.65 -13.03 -6.63
C TYR A 23 -24.07 -14.47 -6.89
N ASP A 24 -25.13 -14.95 -6.23
CA ASP A 24 -25.64 -16.31 -6.41
C ASP A 24 -26.08 -16.57 -7.86
N ARG A 25 -26.73 -15.59 -8.50
CA ARG A 25 -27.11 -15.67 -9.93
C ARG A 25 -25.91 -15.74 -10.87
N LEU A 26 -24.85 -14.98 -10.60
CA LEU A 26 -23.62 -15.00 -11.41
C LEU A 26 -22.90 -16.34 -11.30
N LEU A 27 -22.91 -16.97 -10.11
CA LEU A 27 -22.37 -18.31 -9.94
C LEU A 27 -23.25 -19.38 -10.60
N ALA A 28 -24.57 -19.25 -10.46
CA ALA A 28 -25.53 -20.18 -11.05
C ALA A 28 -25.56 -20.15 -12.59
N SER A 29 -25.18 -19.02 -13.22
CA SER A 29 -25.06 -18.96 -14.68
C SER A 29 -23.87 -19.76 -15.22
N GLY A 30 -22.88 -20.07 -14.37
CA GLY A 30 -21.64 -20.72 -14.76
C GLY A 30 -20.62 -19.80 -15.44
N ASP A 31 -20.95 -18.52 -15.64
CA ASP A 31 -20.05 -17.53 -16.25
C ASP A 31 -18.98 -17.04 -15.28
N TYR A 32 -19.26 -17.13 -13.97
CA TYR A 32 -18.39 -16.66 -12.91
C TYR A 32 -18.11 -17.73 -11.86
N TYR A 33 -16.95 -17.59 -11.21
CA TYR A 33 -16.48 -18.44 -10.14
C TYR A 33 -16.37 -17.66 -8.82
N PRO A 34 -16.54 -18.33 -7.67
CA PRO A 34 -16.27 -17.72 -6.38
C PRO A 34 -14.76 -17.52 -6.22
N PHE A 35 -14.35 -16.32 -5.80
CA PHE A 35 -12.97 -16.08 -5.40
C PHE A 35 -12.72 -16.78 -4.05
N THR A 36 -11.82 -17.76 -4.07
CA THR A 36 -11.53 -18.62 -2.91
C THR A 36 -10.05 -18.67 -2.60
N TYR A 37 -9.72 -18.80 -1.31
CA TYR A 37 -8.37 -19.06 -0.83
C TYR A 37 -8.17 -20.56 -0.58
N PRO A 38 -6.98 -21.11 -0.92
CA PRO A 38 -5.79 -20.40 -1.38
C PRO A 38 -5.71 -20.17 -2.90
N PHE A 39 -6.66 -20.67 -3.70
CA PHE A 39 -6.52 -20.67 -5.16
C PHE A 39 -6.35 -19.27 -5.77
N GLY A 40 -7.09 -18.27 -5.27
CA GLY A 40 -6.99 -16.88 -5.71
C GLY A 40 -5.58 -16.27 -5.55
N THR A 41 -4.71 -16.89 -4.75
CA THR A 41 -3.30 -16.49 -4.56
C THR A 41 -2.29 -17.30 -5.39
N LEU A 42 -2.75 -18.20 -6.26
CA LEU A 42 -1.87 -19.06 -7.05
C LEU A 42 -0.85 -18.27 -7.89
N GLY A 43 -1.30 -17.18 -8.53
CA GLY A 43 -0.43 -16.28 -9.29
C GLY A 43 0.75 -15.75 -8.46
N ALA A 44 0.46 -15.21 -7.27
CA ALA A 44 1.49 -14.74 -6.36
C ALA A 44 2.38 -15.88 -5.84
N THR A 45 1.78 -17.05 -5.56
CA THR A 45 2.49 -18.25 -5.10
C THR A 45 3.55 -18.69 -6.11
N VAL A 46 3.23 -18.72 -7.41
CA VAL A 46 4.19 -19.06 -8.47
C VAL A 46 5.36 -18.07 -8.50
N VAL A 47 5.10 -16.77 -8.33
CA VAL A 47 6.18 -15.77 -8.26
C VAL A 47 7.03 -15.93 -7.00
N ILE A 48 6.42 -16.21 -5.84
CA ILE A 48 7.14 -16.48 -4.58
C ILE A 48 8.04 -17.70 -4.78
N LEU A 49 7.51 -18.81 -5.32
CA LEU A 49 8.28 -20.02 -5.60
C LEU A 49 9.45 -19.74 -6.55
N TYR A 50 9.23 -18.94 -7.60
CA TYR A 50 10.31 -18.50 -8.49
C TYR A 50 11.40 -17.74 -7.72
N LEU A 51 11.01 -16.74 -6.92
CA LEU A 51 11.95 -15.90 -6.16
C LEU A 51 12.69 -16.64 -5.04
N LEU A 52 12.21 -17.80 -4.59
CA LEU A 52 12.90 -18.67 -3.64
C LEU A 52 14.06 -19.47 -4.26
N VAL A 53 14.11 -19.56 -5.60
CA VAL A 53 15.21 -20.19 -6.32
C VAL A 53 16.27 -19.14 -6.67
N ASP A 54 17.51 -19.36 -6.23
CA ASP A 54 18.63 -18.46 -6.60
C ASP A 54 18.89 -18.55 -8.11
N HIS A 55 18.56 -17.49 -8.84
CA HIS A 55 18.70 -17.43 -10.30
C HIS A 55 19.91 -16.63 -10.78
N ARG A 56 20.70 -16.06 -9.86
CA ARG A 56 21.80 -15.12 -10.20
C ARG A 56 22.91 -15.79 -11.01
N SER A 57 23.19 -17.07 -10.77
CA SER A 57 24.22 -17.83 -11.49
C SER A 57 23.71 -18.57 -12.73
N ARG A 58 22.40 -18.49 -13.04
CA ARG A 58 21.74 -19.32 -14.07
C ARG A 58 21.02 -18.44 -15.10
N PRO A 59 21.65 -18.13 -16.26
CA PRO A 59 21.09 -17.19 -17.24
C PRO A 59 19.69 -17.55 -17.76
N TRP A 60 19.41 -18.84 -17.97
CA TRP A 60 18.09 -19.29 -18.43
C TRP A 60 17.02 -19.09 -17.35
N LEU A 61 17.33 -19.42 -16.09
CA LEU A 61 16.42 -19.26 -14.97
C LEU A 61 16.16 -17.77 -14.66
N ARG A 62 17.19 -16.93 -14.84
CA ARG A 62 17.02 -15.48 -14.78
C ARG A 62 16.04 -14.98 -15.86
N LYS A 63 16.10 -15.51 -17.09
CA LYS A 63 15.13 -15.18 -18.14
C LYS A 63 13.72 -15.71 -17.82
N ALA A 64 13.59 -16.78 -17.04
CA ALA A 64 12.31 -17.33 -16.63
C ALA A 64 11.46 -16.38 -15.76
N ARG A 65 12.04 -15.30 -15.21
CA ARG A 65 11.28 -14.22 -14.54
C ARG A 65 10.16 -13.65 -15.40
N PHE A 66 10.39 -13.54 -16.72
CA PHE A 66 9.39 -13.03 -17.65
C PHE A 66 8.24 -14.03 -17.84
N ALA A 67 8.53 -15.33 -17.80
CA ALA A 67 7.50 -16.37 -17.82
C ALA A 67 6.69 -16.38 -16.52
N ALA A 68 7.34 -16.23 -15.35
CA ALA A 68 6.65 -16.09 -14.07
C ALA A 68 5.74 -14.84 -14.04
N TRP A 69 6.22 -13.71 -14.57
CA TRP A 69 5.40 -12.50 -14.70
C TRP A 69 4.25 -12.68 -15.69
N ALA A 70 4.49 -13.31 -16.84
CA ALA A 70 3.43 -13.62 -17.81
C ALA A 70 2.35 -14.51 -17.19
N PHE A 71 2.73 -15.52 -16.40
CA PHE A 71 1.80 -16.39 -15.69
C PHE A 71 0.91 -15.60 -14.72
N ILE A 72 1.50 -14.80 -13.81
CA ILE A 72 0.69 -14.02 -12.86
C ILE A 72 -0.18 -12.99 -13.59
N THR A 73 0.27 -12.46 -14.73
CA THR A 73 -0.50 -11.53 -15.54
C THR A 73 -1.74 -12.20 -16.13
N VAL A 74 -1.58 -13.35 -16.77
CA VAL A 74 -2.71 -14.12 -17.32
C VAL A 74 -3.66 -14.55 -16.20
N PHE A 75 -3.13 -15.04 -15.08
CA PHE A 75 -3.93 -15.46 -13.94
C PHE A 75 -4.72 -14.28 -13.31
N ALA A 76 -4.08 -13.13 -13.13
CA ALA A 76 -4.74 -11.92 -12.60
C ALA A 76 -5.83 -11.39 -13.55
N ILE A 77 -5.59 -11.40 -14.87
CA ILE A 77 -6.63 -11.04 -15.86
C ILE A 77 -7.81 -12.01 -15.79
N TRP A 78 -7.53 -13.31 -15.64
CA TRP A 78 -8.57 -14.32 -15.48
C TRP A 78 -9.37 -14.12 -14.19
N ASN A 79 -8.71 -13.80 -13.07
CA ASN A 79 -9.36 -13.42 -11.81
C ASN A 79 -10.30 -12.22 -12.00
N ILE A 80 -9.82 -11.12 -12.59
CA ILE A 80 -10.62 -9.92 -12.85
C ILE A 80 -11.86 -10.27 -13.68
N ARG A 81 -11.68 -11.07 -14.74
CA ARG A 81 -12.77 -11.41 -15.68
C ARG A 81 -13.79 -12.38 -15.11
N SER A 82 -13.34 -13.37 -14.33
CA SER A 82 -14.15 -14.57 -14.10
C SER A 82 -14.48 -14.81 -12.62
N PHE A 83 -13.86 -14.08 -11.69
CA PHE A 83 -14.06 -14.32 -10.26
C PHE A 83 -14.81 -13.18 -9.59
N ARG A 84 -15.69 -13.53 -8.66
CA ARG A 84 -16.45 -12.59 -7.84
C ARG A 84 -16.38 -13.00 -6.37
N ALA A 85 -16.47 -12.01 -5.49
CA ALA A 85 -16.59 -12.21 -4.05
C ALA A 85 -17.92 -11.60 -3.58
N ARG A 86 -18.44 -12.10 -2.46
CA ARG A 86 -19.74 -11.70 -1.92
C ARG A 86 -19.59 -10.45 -1.05
N ASN A 87 -18.60 -10.41 -0.16
CA ASN A 87 -18.32 -9.23 0.65
C ASN A 87 -17.96 -8.03 -0.24
N PRO A 88 -18.56 -6.84 -0.05
CA PRO A 88 -18.35 -5.69 -0.93
C PRO A 88 -16.89 -5.23 -1.04
N ALA A 89 -16.14 -5.24 0.07
CA ALA A 89 -14.73 -4.88 0.06
C ALA A 89 -13.87 -5.96 -0.62
N ALA A 90 -14.20 -7.24 -0.40
CA ALA A 90 -13.54 -8.34 -1.11
C ALA A 90 -13.84 -8.29 -2.61
N ALA A 91 -15.07 -7.97 -3.02
CA ALA A 91 -15.47 -7.85 -4.42
C ALA A 91 -14.67 -6.78 -5.15
N PHE A 92 -14.48 -5.61 -4.52
CA PHE A 92 -13.54 -4.60 -5.03
C PHE A 92 -12.07 -5.08 -4.96
N GLY A 93 -11.72 -5.78 -3.89
CA GLY A 93 -10.39 -6.35 -3.65
C GLY A 93 -9.93 -7.35 -4.70
N VAL A 94 -10.82 -8.19 -5.25
CA VAL A 94 -10.46 -9.17 -6.30
C VAL A 94 -9.79 -8.48 -7.47
N GLY A 95 -10.42 -7.42 -8.00
CA GLY A 95 -9.88 -6.67 -9.12
C GLY A 95 -8.67 -5.83 -8.75
N LEU A 96 -8.74 -5.11 -7.62
CA LEU A 96 -7.68 -4.24 -7.15
C LEU A 96 -6.38 -5.01 -6.86
N ILE A 97 -6.46 -6.11 -6.09
CA ILE A 97 -5.29 -6.92 -5.71
C ILE A 97 -4.75 -7.67 -6.92
N SER A 98 -5.60 -8.13 -7.84
CA SER A 98 -5.14 -8.75 -9.09
C SER A 98 -4.35 -7.76 -9.94
N ALA A 99 -4.85 -6.54 -10.15
CA ALA A 99 -4.14 -5.49 -10.88
C ALA A 99 -2.84 -5.07 -10.15
N TRP A 100 -2.89 -4.94 -8.82
CA TRP A 100 -1.70 -4.70 -8.00
C TRP A 100 -0.66 -5.81 -8.16
N SER A 101 -1.08 -7.07 -8.23
CA SER A 101 -0.17 -8.22 -8.39
C SER A 101 0.59 -8.15 -9.71
N ILE A 102 -0.06 -7.74 -10.80
CA ILE A 102 0.59 -7.51 -12.11
C ILE A 102 1.66 -6.43 -11.98
N LEU A 103 1.31 -5.29 -11.36
CA LEU A 103 2.20 -4.14 -11.23
C LEU A 103 3.38 -4.44 -10.30
N TRP A 104 3.11 -5.00 -9.12
CA TRP A 104 4.10 -5.30 -8.10
C TRP A 104 5.07 -6.38 -8.58
N CYS A 105 4.57 -7.46 -9.17
CA CYS A 105 5.45 -8.48 -9.74
C CYS A 105 6.15 -7.99 -11.01
N GLY A 106 5.53 -7.10 -11.79
CA GLY A 106 6.17 -6.45 -12.93
C GLY A 106 7.36 -5.59 -12.51
N MET A 107 7.21 -4.83 -11.43
CA MET A 107 8.32 -4.10 -10.83
C MET A 107 9.46 -5.06 -10.43
N MET A 108 9.14 -6.17 -9.78
CA MET A 108 10.15 -7.11 -9.26
C MET A 108 10.82 -7.98 -10.33
N LEU A 109 10.10 -8.34 -11.39
CA LEU A 109 10.55 -9.34 -12.36
C LEU A 109 10.89 -8.76 -13.74
N VAL A 110 10.19 -7.70 -14.16
CA VAL A 110 10.34 -7.11 -15.50
C VAL A 110 11.26 -5.90 -15.43
N ILE A 111 10.95 -4.97 -14.53
CA ILE A 111 11.67 -3.69 -14.42
C ILE A 111 13.02 -3.89 -13.76
N ASN A 112 13.05 -4.66 -12.67
CA ASN A 112 14.25 -4.97 -11.89
C ASN A 112 14.55 -6.48 -11.94
N ASP A 113 15.78 -6.86 -11.63
CA ASP A 113 16.15 -8.19 -11.15
C ASP A 113 16.33 -8.12 -9.63
N VAL A 114 15.27 -8.37 -8.87
CA VAL A 114 15.30 -8.16 -7.41
C VAL A 114 16.41 -8.92 -6.68
N GLN A 115 16.84 -10.09 -7.18
CA GLN A 115 17.94 -10.82 -6.51
C GLN A 115 19.30 -10.16 -6.74
N GLN A 116 19.46 -9.33 -7.77
CA GLN A 116 20.70 -8.62 -8.11
C GLN A 116 20.68 -7.16 -7.66
N ASP A 117 19.57 -6.49 -7.94
CA ASP A 117 19.48 -5.04 -7.83
C ASP A 117 19.17 -4.61 -6.40
N PHE A 118 18.50 -5.46 -5.61
CA PHE A 118 17.97 -5.07 -4.31
C PHE A 118 18.76 -5.63 -3.15
N SER A 119 18.87 -4.80 -2.13
CA SER A 119 19.43 -5.14 -0.84
C SER A 119 18.61 -4.50 0.26
N ARG A 120 18.61 -5.17 1.43
CA ARG A 120 17.93 -4.71 2.63
C ARG A 120 18.91 -4.53 3.78
N ILE A 121 18.54 -3.72 4.76
CA ILE A 121 19.28 -3.55 6.00
C ILE A 121 19.02 -4.79 6.87
N GLU A 122 20.09 -5.47 7.26
CA GLU A 122 20.04 -6.62 8.15
C GLU A 122 21.22 -6.63 9.12
N ARG A 123 21.07 -7.26 10.30
CA ARG A 123 22.18 -7.47 11.24
C ARG A 123 23.16 -8.53 10.73
N LYS A 124 24.46 -8.27 10.86
CA LYS A 124 25.51 -9.27 10.66
C LYS A 124 25.52 -10.29 11.80
N GLU A 125 26.07 -11.47 11.54
CA GLU A 125 26.44 -12.40 12.61
C GLU A 125 27.52 -11.77 13.50
N SER A 126 27.45 -12.05 14.80
CA SER A 126 28.45 -11.56 15.74
C SER A 126 29.82 -12.17 15.42
N GLN A 127 30.90 -11.39 15.50
CA GLN A 127 32.25 -11.92 15.31
C GLN A 127 32.62 -12.97 16.37
N LEU A 128 32.07 -12.85 17.59
CA LEU A 128 32.24 -13.85 18.65
C LEU A 128 31.60 -15.20 18.28
N ASP A 129 30.48 -15.16 17.56
CA ASP A 129 29.77 -16.37 17.11
C ASP A 129 30.47 -17.01 15.91
N LEU A 130 31.02 -16.20 15.00
CA LEU A 130 31.84 -16.69 13.88
C LEU A 130 33.11 -17.39 14.37
N ILE A 131 33.75 -16.88 15.42
CA ILE A 131 34.92 -17.51 16.06
C ILE A 131 34.51 -18.82 16.76
N SER A 132 33.34 -18.85 17.41
CA SER A 132 32.83 -20.06 18.08
C SER A 132 32.40 -21.15 17.09
N ALA A 133 31.85 -20.79 15.93
CA ALA A 133 31.43 -21.73 14.89
C ALA A 133 32.60 -22.25 14.03
N SER A 134 33.73 -21.55 14.02
CA SER A 134 34.95 -21.95 13.31
C SER A 134 35.97 -22.67 14.20
N ALA A 135 35.67 -22.85 15.50
CA ALA A 135 36.48 -23.66 16.40
C ALA A 135 36.37 -25.15 15.98
N PRO A 136 37.49 -25.82 15.62
CA PRO A 136 37.47 -27.26 15.37
C PRO A 136 37.05 -28.01 16.64
N PRO A 137 36.39 -29.18 16.53
CA PRO A 137 36.08 -30.00 17.70
C PRO A 137 37.37 -30.28 18.46
N GLN A 138 37.40 -29.91 19.75
CA GLN A 138 38.54 -30.13 20.62
C GLN A 138 38.78 -31.64 20.75
N THR A 139 39.66 -32.18 19.93
CA THR A 139 40.41 -33.39 20.27
C THR A 139 41.53 -32.98 21.21
N ALA A 140 41.55 -33.62 22.37
CA ALA A 140 42.54 -33.44 23.41
C ALA A 140 43.98 -33.61 22.88
N GLU A 141 44.85 -32.71 23.37
CA GLU A 141 46.31 -32.85 23.54
C GLU A 141 47.19 -33.09 22.31
N SER A 142 48.07 -32.11 22.03
CA SER A 142 49.52 -32.34 21.94
C SER A 142 50.26 -30.99 21.81
N ASN A 143 51.21 -30.78 22.72
CA ASN A 143 52.17 -29.68 22.74
C ASN A 143 53.11 -29.67 21.52
N GLY A 144 53.59 -28.49 21.10
CA GLY A 144 54.74 -28.40 20.18
C GLY A 144 55.01 -27.03 19.55
N HIS A 145 55.88 -26.26 20.20
CA HIS A 145 56.86 -25.27 19.69
C HIS A 145 56.53 -24.22 18.61
N ALA A 146 56.95 -22.99 18.93
CA ALA A 146 57.02 -21.81 18.07
C ALA A 146 58.25 -21.79 17.16
N THR A 147 58.10 -21.27 15.94
CA THR A 147 59.13 -20.54 15.17
C THR A 147 58.46 -19.60 14.17
N GLY A 148 58.96 -18.37 14.07
CA GLY A 148 58.31 -17.26 13.37
C GLY A 148 58.58 -17.17 11.86
N THR A 149 58.02 -16.13 11.25
CA THR A 149 58.70 -15.24 10.28
C THR A 149 57.73 -14.14 9.86
N ALA A 150 58.22 -12.90 9.86
CA ALA A 150 57.55 -11.76 9.29
C ALA A 150 57.52 -11.88 7.76
N PHE A 151 56.37 -11.60 7.14
CA PHE A 151 56.31 -11.22 5.74
C PHE A 151 55.29 -10.09 5.57
N GLN A 152 55.82 -8.90 5.26
CA GLN A 152 55.09 -7.84 4.60
C GLN A 152 54.78 -8.29 3.16
N SER A 153 53.53 -8.16 2.73
CA SER A 153 53.24 -7.78 1.35
C SER A 153 51.87 -7.17 1.25
N GLY A 154 51.81 -5.95 0.70
CA GLY A 154 50.58 -5.26 0.40
C GLY A 154 49.82 -5.95 -0.71
N SER A 155 48.50 -6.08 -0.54
CA SER A 155 47.59 -6.22 -1.66
C SER A 155 46.31 -5.46 -1.35
N THR A 156 45.99 -4.55 -2.27
CA THR A 156 44.73 -3.84 -2.48
C THR A 156 43.51 -4.65 -2.04
N LEU A 157 42.88 -4.20 -0.95
CA LEU A 157 41.63 -4.75 -0.44
C LEU A 157 40.48 -4.30 -1.35
N HIS A 158 40.30 -4.98 -2.49
CA HIS A 158 38.98 -5.02 -3.11
C HIS A 158 38.02 -5.63 -2.09
N SER A 159 37.06 -4.83 -1.64
CA SER A 159 35.92 -5.20 -0.82
C SER A 159 35.28 -6.47 -1.38
N ARG A 160 35.72 -7.64 -0.90
CA ARG A 160 35.00 -8.90 -1.00
C ARG A 160 33.76 -8.71 -0.15
N THR A 161 32.64 -8.38 -0.80
CA THR A 161 31.31 -8.74 -0.31
C THR A 161 31.39 -10.20 0.12
N SER A 162 31.41 -10.44 1.43
CA SER A 162 31.70 -11.74 2.00
C SER A 162 30.66 -12.73 1.49
N LYS A 163 31.08 -13.62 0.58
CA LYS A 163 30.39 -14.85 0.17
C LYS A 163 30.37 -15.90 1.29
N VAL A 164 30.22 -15.49 2.54
CA VAL A 164 30.02 -16.39 3.66
C VAL A 164 28.51 -16.44 3.85
N GLY A 165 27.90 -17.57 3.49
CA GLY A 165 26.49 -17.83 3.78
C GLY A 165 26.26 -17.65 5.28
N THR A 166 25.11 -17.11 5.64
CA THR A 166 24.78 -16.97 7.05
C THR A 166 24.45 -18.36 7.60
N THR A 167 24.83 -18.63 8.84
CA THR A 167 24.49 -19.85 9.58
C THR A 167 23.33 -19.61 10.56
N GLN A 168 23.15 -18.36 11.00
CA GLN A 168 22.13 -17.94 11.95
C GLN A 168 20.89 -17.38 11.24
N THR A 169 19.72 -17.58 11.84
CA THR A 169 18.49 -16.90 11.42
C THR A 169 18.54 -15.40 11.77
N PRO A 170 17.83 -14.52 11.05
CA PRO A 170 17.85 -13.08 11.30
C PRO A 170 17.69 -12.64 12.77
N PRO A 171 16.81 -13.25 13.59
CA PRO A 171 16.60 -12.81 14.98
C PRO A 171 17.75 -13.19 15.92
N GLN A 172 18.61 -14.12 15.52
CA GLN A 172 19.76 -14.55 16.31
C GLN A 172 20.97 -13.61 16.13
N ARG A 173 20.95 -12.78 15.09
CA ARG A 173 22.09 -11.93 14.72
C ARG A 173 22.15 -10.67 15.57
N THR A 174 23.26 -10.52 16.28
CA THR A 174 23.50 -9.39 17.20
C THR A 174 24.60 -8.43 16.70
N GLY A 175 25.18 -8.70 15.53
CA GLY A 175 26.23 -7.86 14.94
C GLY A 175 25.73 -6.52 14.38
N THR A 176 26.64 -5.79 13.74
CA THR A 176 26.37 -4.46 13.15
C THR A 176 25.46 -4.56 11.92
N LEU A 177 24.70 -3.49 11.65
CA LEU A 177 23.79 -3.41 10.51
C LEU A 177 24.55 -3.24 9.19
N ALA A 178 24.14 -3.98 8.17
CA ALA A 178 24.75 -3.98 6.85
C ALA A 178 23.72 -4.17 5.73
N TRP A 179 24.12 -3.83 4.50
CA TRP A 179 23.34 -4.15 3.32
C TRP A 179 23.47 -5.64 2.99
N GLN A 180 22.34 -6.33 3.04
CA GLN A 180 22.18 -7.72 2.65
C GLN A 180 21.51 -7.78 1.26
N GLY A 181 22.27 -8.25 0.26
CA GLY A 181 21.69 -8.70 -1.01
C GLY A 181 20.98 -10.05 -0.86
N TYR A 182 20.56 -10.66 -1.97
CA TYR A 182 19.85 -11.94 -1.93
C TYR A 182 20.67 -13.04 -1.22
N PRO A 183 20.10 -13.71 -0.19
CA PRO A 183 20.81 -14.72 0.59
C PRO A 183 20.95 -16.03 -0.19
N SER A 184 22.14 -16.63 -0.17
CA SER A 184 22.38 -17.93 -0.85
C SER A 184 21.95 -19.13 0.01
N ALA A 185 22.05 -19.02 1.34
CA ALA A 185 21.68 -20.03 2.32
C ALA A 185 21.59 -19.39 3.72
N PRO A 186 20.79 -19.97 4.65
CA PRO A 186 19.91 -21.13 4.48
C PRO A 186 18.59 -20.79 3.78
N PHE A 187 17.79 -21.81 3.40
CA PHE A 187 16.51 -21.59 2.70
C PHE A 187 15.54 -20.70 3.49
N VAL A 188 15.51 -20.82 4.82
CA VAL A 188 14.68 -19.97 5.69
C VAL A 188 15.03 -18.49 5.54
N GLU A 189 16.30 -18.16 5.29
CA GLU A 189 16.71 -16.78 5.06
C GLU A 189 16.22 -16.26 3.70
N ARG A 190 16.23 -17.11 2.66
CA ARG A 190 15.58 -16.79 1.38
C ARG A 190 14.10 -16.56 1.55
N LEU A 191 13.43 -17.40 2.33
CA LEU A 191 12.00 -17.25 2.61
C LEU A 191 11.70 -15.93 3.32
N ASP A 192 12.47 -15.56 4.36
CA ASP A 192 12.33 -14.29 5.05
C ASP A 192 12.62 -13.09 4.13
N TRP A 193 13.65 -13.17 3.28
CA TRP A 193 13.98 -12.13 2.30
C TRP A 193 12.87 -11.96 1.25
N VAL A 194 12.34 -13.06 0.72
CA VAL A 194 11.24 -13.04 -0.27
C VAL A 194 9.94 -12.58 0.38
N ALA A 195 9.63 -12.98 1.61
CA ALA A 195 8.46 -12.51 2.34
C ALA A 195 8.52 -11.00 2.61
N ASP A 196 9.69 -10.48 3.01
CA ASP A 196 9.92 -9.05 3.25
C ASP A 196 9.71 -8.24 1.98
N ILE A 197 10.37 -8.58 0.86
CA ILE A 197 10.17 -7.84 -0.40
C ILE A 197 8.72 -7.90 -0.87
N PHE A 198 7.99 -9.00 -0.67
CA PHE A 198 6.58 -9.10 -1.05
C PHE A 198 5.65 -8.24 -0.18
N ALA A 199 5.98 -8.04 1.10
CA ALA A 199 5.13 -7.31 2.05
C ALA A 199 5.53 -5.84 2.25
N ASN A 200 6.72 -5.44 1.79
CA ASN A 200 7.31 -4.15 2.14
C ASN A 200 7.13 -3.10 1.02
N PHE A 201 5.91 -2.62 0.79
CA PHE A 201 5.58 -1.75 -0.35
C PHE A 201 6.27 -0.37 -0.37
N ARG A 202 6.76 0.12 0.79
CA ARG A 202 7.47 1.43 0.91
C ARG A 202 8.99 1.30 0.80
N GLY A 203 9.53 0.08 0.79
CA GLY A 203 10.98 -0.16 0.77
C GLY A 203 11.64 0.22 2.09
N MET A 204 10.94 -0.04 3.20
CA MET A 204 11.45 0.18 4.54
C MET A 204 12.68 -0.69 4.80
N GLY A 205 13.82 -0.03 4.99
CA GLY A 205 15.10 -0.71 5.11
C GLY A 205 15.62 -1.32 3.81
N TRP A 206 15.05 -1.00 2.65
CA TRP A 206 15.55 -1.45 1.34
C TRP A 206 16.28 -0.32 0.62
N ASN A 207 17.20 -0.66 -0.30
CA ASN A 207 17.95 0.32 -1.09
C ASN A 207 17.08 1.11 -2.10
N TRP A 208 15.90 0.58 -2.45
CA TRP A 208 14.94 1.23 -3.35
C TRP A 208 13.90 2.12 -2.63
N ARG A 209 14.02 2.25 -1.31
CA ARG A 209 13.16 3.06 -0.43
C ARG A 209 12.65 4.34 -1.09
N ILE A 210 11.34 4.56 -0.99
CA ILE A 210 10.71 5.73 -1.61
C ILE A 210 11.26 7.06 -1.07
N SER A 211 11.28 8.07 -1.95
CA SER A 211 11.67 9.42 -1.57
C SER A 211 10.64 10.08 -0.63
N GLY A 212 11.08 11.06 0.16
CA GLY A 212 10.19 11.85 1.03
C GLY A 212 9.92 11.24 2.41
N LEU A 213 10.57 10.13 2.77
CA LEU A 213 10.52 9.56 4.11
C LEU A 213 11.75 9.98 4.95
N PRO A 214 11.62 10.13 6.29
CA PRO A 214 12.73 10.57 7.15
C PRO A 214 13.86 9.53 7.15
N SER A 215 15.13 9.92 7.04
CA SER A 215 16.25 8.96 6.95
C SER A 215 16.25 7.93 8.11
N PRO A 216 16.90 6.76 7.98
CA PRO A 216 17.14 5.86 9.13
C PRO A 216 17.88 6.59 10.27
N PRO A 217 17.82 6.12 11.53
CA PRO A 217 18.54 6.75 12.64
C PRO A 217 20.02 6.93 12.35
N LEU A 218 20.67 7.99 12.86
CA LEU A 218 22.09 8.24 12.57
C LEU A 218 22.98 7.06 12.99
N TRP A 219 22.66 6.36 14.07
CA TRP A 219 23.39 5.16 14.47
C TRP A 219 23.26 4.00 13.47
N VAL A 220 22.12 3.86 12.79
CA VAL A 220 21.92 2.89 11.69
C VAL A 220 22.79 3.31 10.52
N GLN A 221 22.72 4.59 10.13
CA GLN A 221 23.50 5.13 9.02
C GLN A 221 25.00 4.99 9.26
N ALA A 222 25.48 5.26 10.48
CA ALA A 222 26.88 5.10 10.86
C ALA A 222 27.35 3.64 10.76
N GLN A 223 26.54 2.67 11.19
CA GLN A 223 26.87 1.25 11.05
C GLN A 223 26.91 0.81 9.59
N LEU A 224 25.95 1.27 8.78
CA LEU A 224 25.94 1.00 7.34
C LEU A 224 27.19 1.59 6.67
N SER A 225 27.47 2.87 6.92
CA SER A 225 28.64 3.58 6.40
C SER A 225 29.95 2.91 6.79
N GLY A 226 30.12 2.52 8.04
CA GLY A 226 31.29 1.78 8.52
C GLY A 226 31.45 0.42 7.84
N ASN A 227 30.34 -0.25 7.50
CA ASN A 227 30.35 -1.52 6.79
C ASN A 227 30.51 -1.39 5.27
N SER A 228 30.19 -0.24 4.67
CA SER A 228 30.34 0.04 3.23
C SER A 228 31.60 0.85 2.88
N GLY A 229 32.35 1.33 3.86
CA GLY A 229 33.52 2.20 3.65
C GLY A 229 33.16 3.60 3.16
N THR A 230 31.90 4.01 3.32
CA THR A 230 31.44 5.36 2.99
C THR A 230 31.52 6.24 4.24
N PRO A 231 31.86 7.53 4.14
CA PRO A 231 31.84 8.41 5.30
C PRO A 231 30.43 8.46 5.92
N PRO A 232 30.33 8.56 7.25
CA PRO A 232 29.04 8.73 7.91
C PRO A 232 28.44 10.09 7.52
N PRO A 233 27.11 10.19 7.38
CA PRO A 233 26.46 11.47 7.12
C PRO A 233 26.59 12.40 8.34
N GLU A 234 27.00 13.65 8.09
CA GLU A 234 27.02 14.73 9.08
C GLU A 234 25.66 15.45 9.10
N GLU A 235 24.69 14.91 9.83
CA GLU A 235 23.39 15.55 10.03
C GLU A 235 22.96 15.54 11.49
N ASP A 236 22.04 16.45 11.85
CA ASP A 236 21.42 16.51 13.18
C ASP A 236 20.24 15.54 13.24
N GLU A 237 20.23 14.63 14.22
CA GLU A 237 19.17 13.62 14.43
C GLU A 237 17.78 14.26 14.41
N LYS A 238 17.61 15.45 15.01
CA LYS A 238 16.32 16.16 15.06
C LYS A 238 15.80 16.51 13.68
N LYS A 239 16.69 16.84 12.73
CA LYS A 239 16.33 17.14 11.33
C LYS A 239 15.91 15.88 10.57
N THR A 240 16.34 14.70 11.01
CA THR A 240 16.03 13.41 10.37
C THR A 240 14.74 12.77 10.84
N LEU A 241 14.09 13.30 11.89
CA LEU A 241 12.88 12.70 12.47
C LEU A 241 11.62 12.95 11.67
N VAL A 242 11.51 14.15 11.10
CA VAL A 242 10.35 14.57 10.32
C VAL A 242 10.82 14.84 8.90
N SER A 243 10.18 14.17 7.95
CA SER A 243 10.53 14.36 6.54
C SER A 243 10.05 15.71 6.02
N ARG A 244 10.52 16.07 4.83
CA ARG A 244 10.01 17.25 4.09
C ARG A 244 8.51 17.18 3.78
N THR A 245 7.89 16.01 3.81
CA THR A 245 6.44 15.84 3.65
C THR A 245 5.71 15.81 4.99
N GLY A 246 6.40 15.95 6.13
CA GLY A 246 5.82 15.95 7.46
C GLY A 246 5.47 14.56 7.98
N VAL A 247 6.07 13.51 7.42
CA VAL A 247 5.98 12.14 7.94
C VAL A 247 6.94 12.00 9.12
N HIS A 248 6.51 11.44 10.24
CA HIS A 248 7.35 11.26 11.42
C HIS A 248 7.93 9.83 11.53
N ARG A 249 9.15 9.73 12.09
CA ARG A 249 9.80 8.49 12.53
C ARG A 249 9.81 8.38 14.04
N TYR A 250 9.52 7.19 14.55
CA TYR A 250 9.52 6.90 15.97
C TYR A 250 10.90 6.45 16.45
N HIS A 251 11.34 6.98 17.60
CA HIS A 251 12.62 6.60 18.21
C HIS A 251 12.54 5.29 18.99
N ASP A 252 11.40 5.04 19.65
CA ASP A 252 11.22 3.92 20.55
C ASP A 252 9.90 3.19 20.32
N LYS A 253 9.86 1.95 20.79
CA LYS A 253 8.70 1.05 20.67
C LYS A 253 7.46 1.63 21.37
N SER A 254 7.60 2.21 22.56
CA SER A 254 6.45 2.72 23.32
C SER A 254 5.76 3.86 22.58
N SER A 255 6.51 4.83 22.07
CA SER A 255 5.97 5.96 21.32
C SER A 255 5.25 5.52 20.05
N LEU A 256 5.84 4.60 19.28
CA LEU A 256 5.22 4.03 18.08
C LEU A 256 3.88 3.34 18.42
N LEU A 257 3.89 2.46 19.42
CA LEU A 257 2.70 1.69 19.78
C LEU A 257 1.60 2.57 20.36
N LYS A 258 1.93 3.53 21.23
CA LYS A 258 0.95 4.48 21.78
C LYS A 258 0.30 5.30 20.68
N ALA A 259 1.09 5.82 19.73
CA ALA A 259 0.57 6.59 18.61
C ALA A 259 -0.36 5.76 17.72
N ASN A 260 0.04 4.55 17.34
CA ASN A 260 -0.78 3.69 16.48
C ASN A 260 -2.00 3.11 17.21
N LEU A 261 -1.90 2.80 18.51
CA LEU A 261 -3.05 2.38 19.31
C LEU A 261 -4.07 3.51 19.42
N TRP A 262 -3.61 4.74 19.69
CA TRP A 262 -4.49 5.91 19.69
C TRP A 262 -5.19 6.10 18.35
N ILE A 263 -4.45 6.00 17.24
CA ILE A 263 -5.01 6.08 15.89
C ILE A 263 -6.11 5.04 15.71
N VAL A 264 -5.86 3.76 16.02
CA VAL A 264 -6.86 2.69 15.87
C VAL A 264 -8.08 2.95 16.75
N CYS A 265 -7.90 3.28 18.03
CA CYS A 265 -9.02 3.55 18.94
C CYS A 265 -9.87 4.74 18.47
N ARG A 266 -9.22 5.84 18.08
CA ARG A 266 -9.90 7.02 17.51
C ARG A 266 -10.64 6.65 16.23
N ASP A 267 -9.99 5.91 15.33
CA ASP A 267 -10.55 5.59 14.02
C ASP A 267 -11.71 4.60 14.10
N ILE A 268 -11.73 3.71 15.10
CA ILE A 268 -12.90 2.88 15.42
C ILE A 268 -14.10 3.76 15.77
N VAL A 269 -13.92 4.76 16.65
CA VAL A 269 -15.01 5.68 17.04
C VAL A 269 -15.46 6.53 15.85
N VAL A 270 -14.53 7.04 15.05
CA VAL A 270 -14.86 7.84 13.86
C VAL A 270 -15.59 6.99 12.82
N LEU A 271 -15.14 5.75 12.57
CA LEU A 271 -15.81 4.83 11.66
C LEU A 271 -17.22 4.48 12.15
N ASP A 272 -17.43 4.31 13.46
CA ASP A 272 -18.76 4.07 14.03
C ASP A 272 -19.73 5.21 13.69
N VAL A 273 -19.29 6.46 13.89
CA VAL A 273 -20.06 7.67 13.52
C VAL A 273 -20.32 7.70 12.02
N LEU A 274 -19.29 7.52 11.20
CA LEU A 274 -19.42 7.59 9.74
C LEU A 274 -20.35 6.51 9.20
N LYS A 275 -20.19 5.26 9.65
CA LYS A 275 -21.02 4.14 9.24
C LYS A 275 -22.47 4.29 9.68
N THR A 276 -22.70 4.89 10.84
CA THR A 276 -24.03 5.29 11.29
C THR A 276 -24.63 6.33 10.33
N LEU A 277 -23.92 7.40 9.98
CA LEU A 277 -24.42 8.42 9.03
C LEU A 277 -24.69 7.84 7.64
N LEU A 278 -23.77 7.03 7.13
CA LEU A 278 -23.88 6.36 5.82
C LEU A 278 -25.11 5.43 5.76
N SER A 279 -25.48 4.80 6.87
CA SER A 279 -26.66 3.91 6.95
C SER A 279 -28.00 4.62 6.75
N HIS A 280 -28.02 5.95 6.76
CA HIS A 280 -29.22 6.78 6.61
C HIS A 280 -29.39 7.42 5.23
N ASP A 281 -28.37 7.36 4.36
CA ASP A 281 -28.41 8.00 3.05
C ASP A 281 -28.27 6.97 1.94
N ALA A 282 -29.36 6.77 1.19
CA ALA A 282 -29.47 5.82 0.09
C ALA A 282 -28.43 6.04 -1.02
N TYR A 283 -27.83 7.22 -1.11
CA TYR A 283 -26.65 7.42 -1.96
C TYR A 283 -25.55 6.41 -1.64
N PHE A 284 -25.24 6.17 -0.37
CA PHE A 284 -24.18 5.23 -0.01
C PHE A 284 -24.57 3.77 -0.20
N TRP A 285 -25.85 3.46 -0.38
CA TRP A 285 -26.29 2.08 -0.52
C TRP A 285 -26.19 1.62 -1.98
N ASP A 286 -26.68 2.43 -2.93
CA ASP A 286 -26.70 2.05 -4.35
C ASP A 286 -26.40 3.19 -5.33
N GLY A 287 -25.93 4.35 -4.85
CA GLY A 287 -25.61 5.49 -5.69
C GLY A 287 -26.80 6.34 -6.08
N ASN A 288 -27.94 6.25 -5.39
CA ASN A 288 -29.08 7.14 -5.59
C ASN A 288 -28.76 8.59 -5.21
N VAL A 289 -28.27 9.36 -6.19
CA VAL A 289 -27.92 10.78 -6.00
C VAL A 289 -29.11 11.67 -5.69
N ALA A 290 -30.34 11.25 -6.04
CA ALA A 290 -31.57 11.99 -5.78
C ALA A 290 -32.11 11.79 -4.36
N ALA A 291 -31.56 10.84 -3.60
CA ALA A 291 -31.93 10.63 -2.20
C ALA A 291 -31.65 11.89 -1.36
N THR A 292 -32.55 12.19 -0.43
CA THR A 292 -32.38 13.31 0.50
C THR A 292 -31.73 12.82 1.79
N PRO A 293 -30.55 13.32 2.20
CA PRO A 293 -29.89 12.88 3.42
C PRO A 293 -30.60 13.47 4.66
N ASN A 294 -31.25 12.60 5.44
CA ASN A 294 -32.00 13.00 6.64
C ASN A 294 -31.11 13.55 7.78
N TYR A 295 -29.80 13.26 7.78
CA TYR A 295 -28.85 13.71 8.80
C TYR A 295 -28.42 15.18 8.60
N LEU A 296 -28.74 15.80 7.45
CA LEU A 296 -28.51 17.22 7.23
C LEU A 296 -29.71 18.05 7.72
N PRO A 297 -29.50 19.28 8.21
CA PRO A 297 -30.59 20.23 8.46
C PRO A 297 -31.45 20.44 7.21
N ALA A 298 -32.77 20.61 7.38
CA ALA A 298 -33.73 20.74 6.28
C ALA A 298 -33.37 21.86 5.28
N SER A 299 -32.77 22.96 5.74
CA SER A 299 -32.30 24.06 4.89
C SER A 299 -31.15 23.67 3.96
N LEU A 300 -30.35 22.67 4.32
CA LEU A 300 -29.23 22.18 3.50
C LEU A 300 -29.63 21.00 2.61
N GLN A 301 -30.68 20.26 2.98
CA GLN A 301 -31.20 19.13 2.19
C GLN A 301 -31.63 19.55 0.78
N THR A 302 -32.15 20.77 0.63
CA THR A 302 -32.60 21.31 -0.66
C THR A 302 -31.47 21.86 -1.52
N SER A 303 -30.25 22.01 -0.96
CA SER A 303 -29.08 22.54 -1.67
C SER A 303 -28.27 21.41 -2.30
N PRO A 304 -28.25 21.25 -3.64
CA PRO A 304 -27.48 20.19 -4.29
C PRO A 304 -25.98 20.30 -4.01
N VAL A 305 -25.48 21.53 -3.83
CA VAL A 305 -24.08 21.80 -3.49
C VAL A 305 -23.76 21.32 -2.08
N ALA A 306 -24.62 21.62 -1.10
CA ALA A 306 -24.40 21.20 0.28
C ALA A 306 -24.46 19.67 0.41
N VAL A 307 -25.47 19.04 -0.19
CA VAL A 307 -25.63 17.58 -0.19
C VAL A 307 -24.43 16.89 -0.85
N ARG A 308 -23.99 17.37 -2.03
CA ARG A 308 -22.81 16.81 -2.70
C ARG A 308 -21.55 16.98 -1.86
N SER A 309 -21.30 18.19 -1.34
CA SER A 309 -20.13 18.45 -0.51
C SER A 309 -20.11 17.57 0.74
N ALA A 310 -21.26 17.38 1.40
CA ALA A 310 -21.38 16.50 2.55
C ALA A 310 -21.05 15.04 2.19
N ARG A 311 -21.61 14.51 1.09
CA ARG A 311 -21.32 13.15 0.61
C ARG A 311 -19.85 12.97 0.25
N LEU A 312 -19.24 13.91 -0.45
CA LEU A 312 -17.81 13.84 -0.80
C LEU A 312 -16.91 13.91 0.44
N LEU A 313 -17.25 14.75 1.43
CA LEU A 313 -16.51 14.84 2.68
C LEU A 313 -16.64 13.55 3.50
N LEU A 314 -17.83 12.99 3.60
CA LEU A 314 -18.06 11.70 4.26
C LEU A 314 -17.30 10.58 3.56
N SER A 315 -17.36 10.49 2.24
CA SER A 315 -16.60 9.51 1.44
C SER A 315 -15.10 9.64 1.67
N LEU A 316 -14.54 10.85 1.58
CA LEU A 316 -13.12 11.10 1.82
C LEU A 316 -12.72 10.70 3.25
N THR A 317 -13.51 11.11 4.25
CA THR A 317 -13.22 10.83 5.65
C THR A 317 -13.31 9.34 5.94
N ALA A 318 -14.30 8.63 5.38
CA ALA A 318 -14.45 7.19 5.53
C ALA A 318 -13.26 6.43 4.93
N VAL A 319 -12.87 6.76 3.69
CA VAL A 319 -11.71 6.12 3.04
C VAL A 319 -10.42 6.44 3.80
N TYR A 320 -10.20 7.71 4.15
CA TYR A 320 -9.02 8.13 4.90
C TYR A 320 -8.92 7.39 6.24
N THR A 321 -10.00 7.35 7.01
CA THR A 321 -10.05 6.71 8.34
C THR A 321 -9.88 5.21 8.24
N ALA A 322 -10.53 4.55 7.27
CA ALA A 322 -10.38 3.11 7.07
C ALA A 322 -8.94 2.73 6.67
N LEU A 323 -8.32 3.48 5.76
CA LEU A 323 -6.92 3.28 5.37
C LEU A 323 -5.96 3.57 6.51
N GLN A 324 -6.22 4.60 7.30
CA GLN A 324 -5.40 4.94 8.45
C GLN A 324 -5.45 3.84 9.52
N ALA A 325 -6.64 3.35 9.85
CA ALA A 325 -6.83 2.24 10.78
C ALA A 325 -6.10 0.98 10.34
N ILE A 326 -6.30 0.51 9.10
CA ILE A 326 -5.68 -0.73 8.61
C ILE A 326 -4.15 -0.63 8.58
N PHE A 327 -3.59 0.53 8.20
CA PHE A 327 -2.14 0.72 8.22
C PHE A 327 -1.57 0.80 9.65
N ALA A 328 -2.31 1.36 10.60
CA ALA A 328 -1.89 1.44 12.01
C ALA A 328 -1.88 0.07 12.70
N LEU A 329 -2.64 -0.91 12.21
CA LEU A 329 -2.59 -2.30 12.69
C LEU A 329 -1.23 -2.97 12.40
N GLY A 330 -0.55 -2.61 11.30
CA GLY A 330 0.74 -3.19 10.93
C GLY A 330 1.81 -3.02 12.02
N PRO A 331 2.18 -1.80 12.43
CA PRO A 331 3.13 -1.57 13.52
C PRO A 331 2.72 -2.23 14.84
N LEU A 332 1.43 -2.23 15.19
CA LEU A 332 0.93 -2.89 16.42
C LEU A 332 1.21 -4.40 16.39
N PHE A 333 1.01 -5.04 15.23
CA PHE A 333 1.29 -6.46 15.06
C PHE A 333 2.79 -6.74 15.00
N PHE A 334 3.51 -6.14 14.05
CA PHE A 334 4.91 -6.48 13.77
C PHE A 334 5.88 -5.99 14.86
N VAL A 335 5.67 -4.82 15.46
CA VAL A 335 6.54 -4.30 16.52
C VAL A 335 6.00 -4.66 17.91
N GLY A 336 4.68 -4.58 18.09
CA GLY A 336 4.02 -4.81 19.37
C GLY A 336 4.01 -6.28 19.75
N MET A 337 3.30 -7.10 18.95
CA MET A 337 3.05 -8.52 19.23
C MET A 337 4.25 -9.41 18.89
N ILE A 338 4.88 -9.21 17.73
CA ILE A 338 6.02 -10.00 17.28
C ILE A 338 7.32 -9.38 17.83
N GLY A 339 7.68 -8.19 17.36
CA GLY A 339 8.86 -7.45 17.81
C GLY A 339 10.20 -7.96 17.25
N PRO A 340 11.30 -7.24 17.55
CA PRO A 340 12.59 -7.51 16.92
C PRO A 340 13.22 -8.84 17.35
N ARG A 341 12.74 -9.44 18.44
CA ARG A 341 13.16 -10.76 18.92
C ARG A 341 12.84 -11.89 17.95
N TYR A 342 11.81 -11.76 17.11
CA TYR A 342 11.36 -12.84 16.22
C TYR A 342 11.50 -12.50 14.73
N ILE A 343 11.50 -11.21 14.38
CA ILE A 343 11.63 -10.75 12.98
C ILE A 343 12.79 -9.77 12.79
N GLY A 344 13.75 -9.74 13.72
CA GLY A 344 14.98 -8.95 13.61
C GLY A 344 14.72 -7.47 13.36
N VAL A 345 15.43 -6.90 12.39
CA VAL A 345 15.32 -5.48 11.99
C VAL A 345 13.89 -5.08 11.64
N ARG A 346 13.07 -5.98 11.08
CA ARG A 346 11.69 -5.65 10.68
C ARG A 346 10.79 -5.35 11.88
N GLY A 347 11.15 -5.84 13.06
CA GLY A 347 10.43 -5.54 14.31
C GLY A 347 10.90 -4.25 14.99
N GLU A 348 11.86 -3.52 14.41
CA GLU A 348 12.39 -2.29 15.00
C GLU A 348 11.44 -1.10 14.74
N PRO A 349 11.26 -0.19 15.72
CA PRO A 349 10.29 0.89 15.60
C PRO A 349 10.62 1.90 14.49
N TRP A 350 11.91 2.10 14.17
CA TRP A 350 12.35 3.06 13.16
C TRP A 350 12.04 2.63 11.72
N MET A 351 11.62 1.37 11.52
CA MET A 351 11.14 0.84 10.24
C MET A 351 9.70 1.27 9.92
N TYR A 352 9.01 1.91 10.86
CA TYR A 352 7.62 2.33 10.71
C TYR A 352 7.52 3.86 10.83
N TYR A 353 6.76 4.44 9.91
CA TYR A 353 6.49 5.87 9.86
C TYR A 353 4.99 6.11 9.74
N ASP A 354 4.61 7.36 9.91
CA ASP A 354 3.25 7.78 9.56
C ASP A 354 2.90 7.39 8.11
N SER A 355 1.66 6.94 7.95
CA SER A 355 1.11 6.50 6.66
C SER A 355 0.79 7.67 5.74
N PHE A 356 0.38 8.80 6.32
CA PHE A 356 0.02 10.05 5.64
C PHE A 356 1.01 11.15 6.00
N GLY A 357 1.26 12.08 5.08
CA GLY A 357 2.07 13.26 5.37
C GLY A 357 1.26 14.39 6.00
N SER A 358 1.91 15.54 6.20
CA SER A 358 1.23 16.73 6.72
C SER A 358 0.29 17.35 5.68
N PHE A 359 -0.90 17.75 6.12
CA PHE A 359 -1.85 18.49 5.28
C PHE A 359 -1.31 19.85 4.81
N SER A 360 -0.25 20.37 5.46
CA SER A 360 0.47 21.56 4.98
C SER A 360 1.00 21.39 3.54
N ASN A 361 1.25 20.16 3.08
CA ASN A 361 1.60 19.93 1.67
C ASN A 361 0.50 20.37 0.71
N VAL A 362 -0.77 20.15 1.05
CA VAL A 362 -1.92 20.60 0.24
C VAL A 362 -1.97 22.14 0.22
N LEU A 363 -1.79 22.76 1.38
CA LEU A 363 -1.79 24.21 1.50
C LEU A 363 -0.61 24.85 0.75
N ASP A 364 0.58 24.27 0.81
CA ASP A 364 1.79 24.85 0.21
C ASP A 364 1.98 24.48 -1.27
N LYS A 365 1.48 23.32 -1.73
CA LYS A 365 1.74 22.77 -3.07
C LYS A 365 0.49 22.37 -3.86
N GLY A 366 -0.71 22.65 -3.34
CA GLY A 366 -1.97 22.39 -4.04
C GLY A 366 -2.20 20.91 -4.35
N LEU A 367 -2.70 20.62 -5.54
CA LEU A 367 -3.11 19.28 -5.97
C LEU A 367 -1.91 18.33 -6.11
N ALA A 368 -0.75 18.85 -6.52
CA ALA A 368 0.50 18.09 -6.50
C ALA A 368 0.93 17.74 -5.06
N GLY A 369 0.65 18.63 -4.10
CA GLY A 369 0.87 18.39 -2.68
C GLY A 369 -0.06 17.35 -2.07
N TRP A 370 -1.30 17.29 -2.54
CA TRP A 370 -2.27 16.27 -2.15
C TRP A 370 -1.73 14.87 -2.45
N TRP A 371 -1.42 14.58 -3.71
CA TRP A 371 -0.99 13.24 -4.13
C TRP A 371 0.48 12.93 -3.82
N GLY A 372 1.38 13.91 -3.96
CA GLY A 372 2.81 13.71 -3.82
C GLY A 372 3.37 13.90 -2.41
N GLY A 373 2.53 14.25 -1.43
CA GLY A 373 2.98 14.57 -0.07
C GLY A 373 2.00 14.23 1.06
N TRP A 374 0.71 14.53 0.92
CA TRP A 374 -0.27 14.29 1.98
C TRP A 374 -0.89 12.89 1.94
N TRP A 375 -1.45 12.50 0.78
CA TRP A 375 -2.06 11.19 0.57
C TRP A 375 -1.05 10.07 0.81
N HIS A 376 -1.51 8.89 1.21
CA HIS A 376 -0.61 7.81 1.58
C HIS A 376 0.37 7.45 0.44
N GLN A 377 1.63 7.18 0.81
CA GLN A 377 2.71 6.90 -0.16
C GLN A 377 3.02 5.39 -0.26
N THR A 378 2.18 4.54 0.33
CA THR A 378 2.41 3.09 0.49
C THR A 378 2.76 2.37 -0.80
N PHE A 379 2.10 2.71 -1.92
CA PHE A 379 2.23 2.00 -3.20
C PHE A 379 3.08 2.75 -4.24
N ARG A 380 3.71 3.86 -3.84
CA ARG A 380 4.34 4.82 -4.76
C ARG A 380 5.38 4.20 -5.68
N TYR A 381 6.26 3.36 -5.14
CA TYR A 381 7.38 2.81 -5.90
C TYR A 381 6.93 2.03 -7.13
N ALA A 382 5.89 1.20 -6.99
CA ALA A 382 5.38 0.38 -8.08
C ALA A 382 4.76 1.23 -9.20
N PHE A 383 4.14 2.36 -8.87
CA PHE A 383 3.59 3.29 -9.84
C PHE A 383 4.66 4.14 -10.55
N GLU A 384 5.76 4.46 -9.87
CA GLU A 384 6.86 5.25 -10.43
C GLU A 384 7.83 4.40 -11.27
N ALA A 385 8.05 3.13 -10.90
CA ALA A 385 9.07 2.27 -11.51
C ALA A 385 8.97 2.15 -13.05
N PRO A 386 7.78 1.97 -13.67
CA PRO A 386 7.69 1.90 -15.13
C PRO A 386 8.11 3.20 -15.82
N ALA A 387 7.75 4.36 -15.23
CA ALA A 387 8.15 5.65 -15.76
C ALA A 387 9.65 5.88 -15.63
N SER A 388 10.23 5.55 -14.47
CA SER A 388 11.67 5.63 -14.26
C SER A 388 12.44 4.80 -15.27
N LYS A 389 12.00 3.56 -15.53
CA LYS A 389 12.66 2.67 -16.49
C LYS A 389 12.51 3.18 -17.92
N LEU A 390 11.34 3.68 -18.29
CA LEU A 390 11.13 4.25 -19.62
C LEU A 390 11.99 5.49 -19.84
N MET A 391 12.09 6.38 -18.85
CA MET A 391 12.96 7.55 -18.93
C MET A 391 14.43 7.18 -19.03
N GLU A 392 14.88 6.16 -18.32
CA GLU A 392 16.25 5.61 -18.44
C GLU A 392 16.53 5.13 -19.87
N VAL A 393 15.64 4.31 -20.43
CA VAL A 393 15.78 3.74 -21.78
C VAL A 393 15.72 4.81 -22.87
N LEU A 394 14.90 5.85 -22.70
CA LEU A 394 14.76 6.96 -23.65
C LEU A 394 15.71 8.13 -23.37
N GLU A 395 16.61 8.00 -22.39
CA GLU A 395 17.55 9.05 -21.96
C GLU A 395 16.88 10.39 -21.61
N ILE A 396 15.63 10.35 -21.14
CA ILE A 396 14.87 11.55 -20.75
C ILE A 396 15.29 11.98 -19.35
N ASN A 397 15.76 13.21 -19.20
CA ASN A 397 16.07 13.77 -17.88
C ASN A 397 14.81 13.82 -16.99
N PRO A 398 14.76 13.10 -15.83
CA PRO A 398 13.59 13.07 -14.95
C PRO A 398 13.20 14.43 -14.37
N ARG A 399 14.14 15.39 -14.31
CA ARG A 399 13.89 16.74 -13.79
C ARG A 399 13.30 17.69 -14.84
N SER A 400 13.35 17.32 -16.11
CA SER A 400 12.76 18.09 -17.22
C SER A 400 11.23 18.14 -17.11
N ALA A 401 10.60 19.08 -17.82
CA ALA A 401 9.14 19.16 -17.88
C ALA A 401 8.54 17.88 -18.47
N THR A 402 9.13 17.37 -19.55
CA THR A 402 8.75 16.12 -20.21
C THR A 402 8.84 14.92 -19.27
N GLY A 403 9.96 14.78 -18.55
CA GLY A 403 10.16 13.67 -17.60
C GLY A 403 9.14 13.69 -16.45
N LYS A 404 8.86 14.88 -15.90
CA LYS A 404 7.82 15.06 -14.86
C LYS A 404 6.43 14.72 -15.39
N PHE A 405 6.08 15.21 -16.58
CA PHE A 405 4.77 14.95 -17.19
C PHE A 405 4.58 13.46 -17.52
N LEU A 406 5.61 12.80 -18.05
CA LEU A 406 5.60 11.37 -18.35
C LEU A 406 5.42 10.55 -17.05
N SER A 407 6.19 10.87 -16.02
CA SER A 407 6.09 10.21 -14.71
C SER A 407 4.71 10.37 -14.10
N LEU A 408 4.17 11.59 -14.14
CA LEU A 408 2.83 11.90 -13.67
C LEU A 408 1.76 11.08 -14.43
N SER A 409 1.87 11.06 -15.76
CA SER A 409 0.88 10.39 -16.62
C SER A 409 0.86 8.89 -16.40
N ILE A 410 2.02 8.25 -16.36
CA ILE A 410 2.12 6.80 -16.14
C ILE A 410 1.61 6.44 -14.74
N ALA A 411 2.03 7.17 -13.70
CA ALA A 411 1.60 6.89 -12.34
C ALA A 411 0.07 7.00 -12.17
N PHE A 412 -0.56 8.06 -12.70
CA PHE A 412 -2.01 8.22 -12.61
C PHE A 412 -2.78 7.26 -13.51
N ALA A 413 -2.27 6.90 -14.68
CA ALA A 413 -2.91 5.89 -15.53
C ALA A 413 -2.90 4.50 -14.88
N LEU A 414 -1.77 4.10 -14.28
CA LEU A 414 -1.66 2.84 -13.54
C LEU A 414 -2.54 2.83 -12.29
N SER A 415 -2.58 3.93 -11.54
CA SER A 415 -3.49 4.09 -10.40
C SER A 415 -4.96 4.01 -10.83
N GLY A 416 -5.32 4.68 -11.93
CA GLY A 416 -6.66 4.63 -12.51
C GLY A 416 -7.07 3.22 -12.94
N MET A 417 -6.17 2.50 -13.61
CA MET A 417 -6.41 1.12 -14.05
C MET A 417 -6.65 0.19 -12.84
N LEU A 418 -5.84 0.33 -11.79
CA LEU A 418 -5.99 -0.46 -10.57
C LEU A 418 -7.37 -0.26 -9.92
N HIS A 419 -7.87 0.98 -9.84
CA HIS A 419 -9.20 1.25 -9.28
C HIS A 419 -10.33 0.85 -10.23
N ALA A 420 -10.13 0.96 -11.55
CA ALA A 420 -11.08 0.46 -12.54
C ALA A 420 -11.22 -1.07 -12.46
N CYS A 421 -10.11 -1.81 -12.29
CA CYS A 421 -10.19 -3.26 -12.06
C CYS A 421 -10.99 -3.58 -10.81
N GLY A 422 -10.79 -2.85 -9.69
CA GLY A 422 -11.60 -3.03 -8.49
C GLY A 422 -13.09 -2.75 -8.73
N SER A 423 -13.40 -1.65 -9.40
CA SER A 423 -14.77 -1.28 -9.78
C SER A 423 -15.44 -2.34 -10.66
N TYR A 424 -14.70 -2.94 -11.60
CA TYR A 424 -15.21 -3.97 -12.51
C TYR A 424 -15.63 -5.26 -11.80
N THR A 425 -14.97 -5.60 -10.69
CA THR A 425 -15.25 -6.84 -9.94
C THR A 425 -16.30 -6.66 -8.84
N GLN A 426 -16.78 -5.43 -8.61
CA GLN A 426 -17.92 -5.18 -7.74
C GLN A 426 -19.20 -5.81 -8.30
N LEU A 427 -20.14 -6.11 -7.41
CA LEU A 427 -21.42 -6.71 -7.77
C LEU A 427 -22.41 -5.66 -8.31
N GLY A 428 -22.37 -4.44 -7.77
CA GLY A 428 -23.23 -3.37 -8.25
C GLY A 428 -22.89 -2.88 -9.67
N HIS A 429 -23.79 -2.11 -10.27
CA HIS A 429 -23.62 -1.61 -11.63
C HIS A 429 -22.67 -0.40 -11.68
N THR A 430 -21.40 -0.65 -11.97
CA THR A 430 -20.33 0.35 -12.01
C THR A 430 -19.93 0.75 -13.44
N TYR A 431 -19.07 1.77 -13.54
CA TYR A 431 -18.50 2.30 -14.77
C TYR A 431 -16.98 2.43 -14.66
N PRO A 432 -16.22 1.33 -14.72
CA PRO A 432 -14.78 1.32 -14.44
C PRO A 432 -13.94 2.36 -15.19
N LEU A 433 -14.22 2.57 -16.48
CA LEU A 433 -13.43 3.47 -17.33
C LEU A 433 -13.86 4.93 -17.22
N SER A 434 -15.17 5.21 -17.22
CA SER A 434 -15.69 6.58 -17.13
C SER A 434 -15.82 7.09 -15.68
N GLY A 435 -15.72 6.20 -14.69
CA GLY A 435 -15.68 6.53 -13.26
C GLY A 435 -14.25 6.59 -12.72
N PRO A 436 -13.77 5.56 -12.00
CA PRO A 436 -12.48 5.60 -11.32
C PRO A 436 -11.28 5.85 -12.24
N PHE A 437 -11.21 5.23 -13.42
CA PHE A 437 -10.09 5.50 -14.34
C PHE A 437 -10.04 6.98 -14.74
N LEU A 438 -11.17 7.54 -15.17
CA LEU A 438 -11.26 8.95 -15.55
C LEU A 438 -10.97 9.89 -14.37
N PHE A 439 -11.39 9.55 -13.14
CA PHE A 439 -11.04 10.31 -11.94
C PHE A 439 -9.52 10.47 -11.80
N PHE A 440 -8.76 9.37 -11.88
CA PHE A 440 -7.30 9.43 -11.73
C PHE A 440 -6.63 10.12 -12.93
N ILE A 441 -7.08 9.88 -14.16
CA ILE A 441 -6.57 10.57 -15.35
C ILE A 441 -6.79 12.09 -15.26
N SER A 442 -7.94 12.54 -14.74
CA SER A 442 -8.23 13.96 -14.60
C SER A 442 -7.21 14.69 -13.71
N GLN A 443 -6.56 14.00 -12.75
CA GLN A 443 -5.56 14.60 -11.88
C GLN A 443 -4.33 15.11 -12.65
N ILE A 444 -4.00 14.50 -13.78
CA ILE A 444 -2.95 14.97 -14.70
C ILE A 444 -3.32 16.37 -15.21
N GLY A 445 -4.57 16.54 -15.65
CA GLY A 445 -5.11 17.81 -16.12
C GLY A 445 -5.14 18.87 -15.01
N GLY A 446 -5.63 18.50 -13.82
CA GLY A 446 -5.68 19.42 -12.67
C GLY A 446 -4.31 19.90 -12.22
N ILE A 447 -3.34 18.99 -12.09
CA ILE A 447 -1.98 19.36 -11.68
C ILE A 447 -1.33 20.23 -12.77
N SER A 448 -1.49 19.86 -14.05
CA SER A 448 -0.92 20.63 -15.17
C SER A 448 -1.52 22.03 -15.27
N ALA A 449 -2.84 22.17 -15.11
CA ALA A 449 -3.54 23.44 -15.10
C ALA A 449 -3.08 24.33 -13.93
N GLN A 450 -2.98 23.77 -12.72
CA GLN A 450 -2.48 24.51 -11.55
C GLN A 450 -1.03 24.98 -11.75
N LEU A 451 -0.17 24.13 -12.32
CA LEU A 451 1.23 24.47 -12.60
C LEU A 451 1.35 25.56 -13.66
N ALA A 452 0.55 25.50 -14.73
CA ALA A 452 0.51 26.52 -15.77
C ALA A 452 0.05 27.88 -15.22
N LEU A 453 -1.06 27.88 -14.46
CA LEU A 453 -1.58 29.08 -13.81
C LEU A 453 -0.57 29.67 -12.82
N THR A 454 0.03 28.83 -11.99
CA THR A 454 1.07 29.28 -11.03
C THR A 454 2.28 29.87 -11.76
N SER A 455 2.69 29.27 -12.88
CA SER A 455 3.81 29.78 -13.68
C SER A 455 3.49 31.14 -14.31
N LEU A 456 2.27 31.34 -14.80
CA LEU A 456 1.79 32.62 -15.31
C LEU A 456 1.77 33.69 -14.21
N LEU A 457 1.16 33.38 -13.05
CA LEU A 457 1.07 34.31 -11.92
C LEU A 457 2.45 34.68 -11.36
N ARG A 458 3.43 33.76 -11.41
CA ARG A 458 4.83 34.06 -11.05
C ARG A 458 5.50 35.00 -12.04
N ARG A 459 5.23 34.86 -13.35
CA ARG A 459 5.75 35.76 -14.38
C ARG A 459 5.19 37.17 -14.22
N LEU A 460 3.93 37.28 -13.80
CA LEU A 460 3.26 38.56 -13.51
C LEU A 460 3.65 39.17 -12.15
N GLY A 461 4.49 38.50 -11.35
CA GLY A 461 4.92 38.96 -10.02
C GLY A 461 3.84 38.85 -8.94
N VAL A 462 2.67 38.26 -9.23
CA VAL A 462 1.53 38.18 -8.29
C VAL A 462 1.85 37.26 -7.12
N VAL A 463 2.45 36.11 -7.39
CA VAL A 463 2.78 35.12 -6.34
C VAL A 463 3.77 35.69 -5.33
N GLN A 464 4.79 36.39 -5.81
CA GLN A 464 5.86 36.97 -4.99
C GLN A 464 5.35 38.11 -4.10
N ARG A 465 4.33 38.85 -4.55
CA ARG A 465 3.67 39.93 -3.79
C ARG A 465 2.57 39.43 -2.86
N SER A 466 2.11 38.19 -3.02
CA SER A 466 1.00 37.64 -2.24
C SER A 466 1.48 37.08 -0.90
N PRO A 467 0.83 37.42 0.23
CA PRO A 467 1.18 36.84 1.52
C PRO A 467 0.91 35.33 1.55
N ARG A 468 1.63 34.60 2.42
CA ARG A 468 1.56 33.13 2.47
C ARG A 468 0.15 32.59 2.75
N TRP A 469 -0.63 33.27 3.60
CA TRP A 469 -2.01 32.84 3.89
C TRP A 469 -2.87 32.85 2.63
N LEU A 470 -2.74 33.88 1.78
CA LEU A 470 -3.51 34.00 0.54
C LEU A 470 -3.13 32.89 -0.44
N GLN A 471 -1.83 32.61 -0.59
CA GLN A 471 -1.36 31.49 -1.43
C GLN A 471 -1.91 30.15 -0.94
N ARG A 472 -1.88 29.91 0.38
CA ARG A 472 -2.41 28.69 0.99
C ARG A 472 -3.92 28.55 0.82
N THR A 473 -4.67 29.63 1.02
CA THR A 473 -6.12 29.65 0.79
C THR A 473 -6.45 29.37 -0.67
N THR A 474 -5.74 29.99 -1.62
CA THR A 474 -5.95 29.73 -3.05
C THR A 474 -5.66 28.27 -3.42
N ASN A 475 -4.59 27.68 -2.89
CA ASN A 475 -4.30 26.26 -3.09
C ASN A 475 -5.39 25.37 -2.50
N PHE A 476 -5.84 25.67 -1.28
CA PHE A 476 -6.93 24.95 -0.64
C PHE A 476 -8.21 25.01 -1.49
N VAL A 477 -8.64 26.20 -1.89
CA VAL A 477 -9.83 26.39 -2.72
C VAL A 477 -9.71 25.67 -4.06
N TYR A 478 -8.56 25.78 -4.74
CA TYR A 478 -8.32 25.11 -6.00
C TYR A 478 -8.49 23.59 -5.89
N VAL A 479 -7.86 22.97 -4.88
CA VAL A 479 -7.92 21.52 -4.66
C VAL A 479 -9.35 21.05 -4.39
N HIS A 480 -10.08 21.75 -3.52
CA HIS A 480 -11.43 21.35 -3.14
C HIS A 480 -12.43 21.61 -4.27
N ALA A 481 -12.28 22.69 -5.03
CA ALA A 481 -13.07 22.93 -6.23
C ALA A 481 -12.80 21.84 -7.28
N TRP A 482 -11.53 21.49 -7.52
CA TRP A 482 -11.17 20.41 -8.44
C TRP A 482 -11.81 19.07 -8.05
N PHE A 483 -11.72 18.70 -6.78
CA PHE A 483 -12.33 17.46 -6.29
C PHE A 483 -13.85 17.52 -6.21
N TYR A 484 -14.46 18.67 -5.96
CA TYR A 484 -15.92 18.81 -6.01
C TYR A 484 -16.51 18.40 -7.37
N TYR A 485 -15.78 18.70 -8.47
CA TYR A 485 -16.20 18.32 -9.82
C TYR A 485 -15.71 16.93 -10.25
N THR A 486 -14.54 16.48 -9.81
CA THR A 486 -13.94 15.22 -10.28
C THR A 486 -14.19 14.02 -9.37
N ALA A 487 -14.23 14.19 -8.05
CA ALA A 487 -14.40 13.09 -7.11
C ALA A 487 -15.74 12.33 -7.22
N PRO A 488 -16.86 12.90 -7.71
CA PRO A 488 -18.06 12.12 -8.01
C PRO A 488 -17.83 10.97 -8.99
N LEU A 489 -16.88 11.10 -9.93
CA LEU A 489 -16.49 10.02 -10.85
C LEU A 489 -16.06 8.76 -10.09
N LEU A 490 -15.41 8.92 -8.92
CA LEU A 490 -15.00 7.82 -8.07
C LEU A 490 -16.06 7.48 -7.01
N CYS A 491 -16.57 8.47 -6.29
CA CYS A 491 -17.44 8.25 -5.14
C CYS A 491 -18.80 7.66 -5.54
N ASP A 492 -19.37 8.13 -6.65
CA ASP A 492 -20.65 7.60 -7.14
C ASP A 492 -20.48 6.18 -7.67
N ASP A 493 -19.32 5.86 -8.25
CA ASP A 493 -19.01 4.50 -8.70
C ASP A 493 -18.87 3.53 -7.53
N PHE A 494 -18.13 3.95 -6.49
CA PHE A 494 -18.04 3.25 -5.21
C PHE A 494 -19.41 2.99 -4.59
N ALA A 495 -20.27 4.00 -4.60
CA ALA A 495 -21.64 3.89 -4.12
C ALA A 495 -22.48 2.89 -4.93
N ARG A 496 -22.49 3.01 -6.25
CA ARG A 496 -23.22 2.07 -7.13
C ARG A 496 -22.71 0.65 -7.00
N GLY A 497 -21.41 0.47 -6.83
CA GLY A 497 -20.78 -0.83 -6.64
C GLY A 497 -21.00 -1.43 -5.24
N GLY A 498 -21.56 -0.66 -4.29
CA GLY A 498 -21.90 -1.11 -2.94
C GLY A 498 -20.72 -1.14 -1.96
N ILE A 499 -19.58 -0.49 -2.25
CA ILE A 499 -18.40 -0.60 -1.38
C ILE A 499 -18.67 -0.09 0.05
N TRP A 500 -19.53 0.92 0.19
CA TRP A 500 -19.88 1.50 1.47
C TRP A 500 -20.75 0.60 2.33
N LEU A 501 -21.30 -0.48 1.77
CA LEU A 501 -22.03 -1.51 2.51
C LEU A 501 -21.09 -2.47 3.25
N PHE A 502 -19.77 -2.40 3.00
CA PHE A 502 -18.81 -3.12 3.81
C PHE A 502 -18.85 -2.63 5.27
N GLU A 503 -18.90 -3.56 6.23
CA GLU A 503 -18.83 -3.27 7.66
C GLU A 503 -17.45 -3.57 8.23
N PRO A 504 -16.59 -2.54 8.41
CA PRO A 504 -15.25 -2.73 8.96
C PRO A 504 -15.25 -3.00 10.47
N LEU A 505 -16.33 -2.67 11.18
CA LEU A 505 -16.45 -2.80 12.63
C LEU A 505 -17.40 -3.94 12.98
N PRO A 506 -17.03 -4.84 13.91
CA PRO A 506 -17.92 -5.91 14.36
C PRO A 506 -19.09 -5.40 15.19
N VAL A 507 -18.90 -4.28 15.90
CA VAL A 507 -19.90 -3.68 16.78
C VAL A 507 -20.00 -2.18 16.55
N SER A 508 -21.20 -1.65 16.79
CA SER A 508 -21.52 -0.22 16.70
C SER A 508 -22.36 0.20 17.92
N PRO A 509 -21.74 0.87 18.91
CA PRO A 509 -22.48 1.48 20.01
C PRO A 509 -23.58 2.44 19.53
N LEU A 510 -23.31 3.30 18.54
CA LEU A 510 -24.28 4.28 18.06
C LEU A 510 -25.52 3.62 17.43
N ARG A 511 -25.32 2.61 16.58
CA ARG A 511 -26.42 1.82 16.04
C ARG A 511 -27.17 1.06 17.14
N GLY A 512 -26.45 0.51 18.12
CA GLY A 512 -27.03 -0.13 19.30
C GLY A 512 -27.90 0.79 20.16
N LEU A 513 -27.62 2.09 20.16
CA LEU A 513 -28.43 3.12 20.80
C LEU A 513 -29.63 3.58 19.95
N GLY A 514 -29.88 2.95 18.80
CA GLY A 514 -30.98 3.29 17.90
C GLY A 514 -30.71 4.49 16.99
N LEU A 515 -29.45 4.95 16.89
CA LEU A 515 -29.06 6.03 15.99
C LEU A 515 -28.77 5.54 14.56
N GLY A 516 -28.79 4.23 14.33
CA GLY A 516 -28.58 3.59 13.04
C GLY A 516 -29.77 3.69 12.09
N GLY A 517 -29.57 3.23 10.86
CA GLY A 517 -30.63 3.07 9.88
C GLY A 517 -31.63 1.99 10.33
N LYS A 518 -32.79 1.92 9.68
CA LYS A 518 -33.77 0.87 9.99
C LYS A 518 -33.15 -0.52 9.78
N GLY A 519 -33.24 -1.37 10.81
CA GLY A 519 -32.65 -2.71 10.82
C GLY A 519 -31.25 -2.79 11.46
N ASP A 520 -30.62 -1.65 11.75
CA ASP A 520 -29.32 -1.63 12.44
C ASP A 520 -29.44 -2.04 13.90
N GLY A 521 -28.38 -2.66 14.40
CA GLY A 521 -28.23 -3.03 15.81
C GLY A 521 -26.79 -2.91 16.28
N PHE A 522 -26.55 -3.28 17.54
CA PHE A 522 -25.22 -3.22 18.16
C PHE A 522 -24.21 -4.13 17.46
N TRP A 523 -24.63 -5.31 17.02
CA TRP A 523 -23.80 -6.27 16.30
C TRP A 523 -23.93 -6.04 14.80
N CYS A 524 -22.83 -5.71 14.13
CA CYS A 524 -22.85 -5.29 12.72
C CYS A 524 -22.38 -6.38 11.74
N TRP A 525 -21.65 -7.40 12.21
CA TRP A 525 -21.21 -8.48 11.33
C TRP A 525 -22.30 -9.53 11.14
N TRP A 526 -22.93 -9.56 9.97
CA TRP A 526 -23.79 -10.67 9.59
C TRP A 526 -22.96 -11.89 9.18
N GLY A 527 -23.56 -13.09 9.31
CA GLY A 527 -22.92 -14.35 8.94
C GLY A 527 -22.45 -14.33 7.48
N GLY A 528 -21.21 -14.77 7.23
CA GLY A 528 -20.64 -14.86 5.89
C GLY A 528 -19.48 -13.90 5.58
N VAL A 529 -18.80 -13.32 6.58
CA VAL A 529 -17.54 -12.59 6.35
C VAL A 529 -16.48 -13.51 5.74
N ILE A 530 -16.41 -14.74 6.23
CA ILE A 530 -15.62 -15.84 5.68
C ILE A 530 -16.46 -17.11 5.78
N TRP A 531 -16.54 -17.91 4.73
CA TRP A 531 -17.16 -19.23 4.79
C TRP A 531 -16.41 -20.24 3.93
N TRP A 532 -16.68 -21.53 4.17
CA TRP A 532 -16.18 -22.59 3.32
C TRP A 532 -17.09 -22.77 2.09
N HIS A 533 -16.56 -22.50 0.91
CA HIS A 533 -17.23 -22.78 -0.35
C HIS A 533 -16.76 -24.15 -0.89
N LYS A 534 -17.72 -25.03 -1.21
CA LYS A 534 -17.46 -26.31 -1.86
C LYS A 534 -17.93 -26.25 -3.31
N GLY A 535 -17.00 -26.20 -4.25
CA GLY A 535 -17.29 -26.23 -5.67
C GLY A 535 -17.03 -27.61 -6.29
N ASP A 536 -17.33 -27.75 -7.57
CA ASP A 536 -17.17 -29.02 -8.31
C ASP A 536 -15.71 -29.38 -8.64
N ARG A 537 -14.77 -28.47 -8.39
CA ARG A 537 -13.35 -28.62 -8.70
C ARG A 537 -12.52 -28.30 -7.45
N TRP A 538 -11.28 -28.77 -7.44
CA TRP A 538 -10.38 -28.48 -6.32
C TRP A 538 -10.05 -26.98 -6.22
N TRP A 539 -9.99 -26.30 -7.36
CA TRP A 539 -9.58 -24.89 -7.44
C TRP A 539 -10.70 -23.88 -7.18
N ASN A 540 -11.96 -24.30 -7.21
CA ASN A 540 -13.09 -23.47 -6.78
C ASN A 540 -13.60 -23.87 -5.39
N THR A 541 -12.86 -24.70 -4.65
CA THR A 541 -13.18 -25.11 -3.27
C THR A 541 -12.19 -24.45 -2.31
N GLY A 542 -12.70 -23.80 -1.25
CA GLY A 542 -11.85 -23.14 -0.26
C GLY A 542 -12.58 -22.08 0.56
N PHE A 543 -11.83 -21.22 1.24
CA PHE A 543 -12.39 -20.10 2.00
C PHE A 543 -12.81 -18.98 1.05
N ALA A 544 -14.08 -18.59 1.06
CA ALA A 544 -14.63 -17.49 0.29
C ALA A 544 -14.95 -16.29 1.21
N LEU A 545 -14.97 -15.10 0.61
CA LEU A 545 -15.29 -13.81 1.23
C LEU A 545 -16.49 -13.17 0.54
#